data_AF-A0A914VJM3-F1
#
_entry.id   AF-A0A914VJM3-F1
#
_cell.length_a   1.000
_cell.length_b   1.000
_cell.length_c   1.000
_cell.angle_alpha   90.00
_cell.angle_beta   90.00
_cell.angle_gamma   90.00
#
_symmetry.space_group_name_H-M   'P 1'
#
loop_
_entity.id
_entity.type
_entity.pdbx_description
1 polymer ?
#
loop_
_entity_poly.entity_id
_entity_poly.type
_entity_poly.pdbx_seq_one_letter_code
_entity_poly.pdbx_strand_id
1 'polypeptide(L)'
;MSSLTTSTGLKTKMQTGMEWECTAFYTNLFKSKVSINSPPVCQSTPTSIPDVLSNEVCYTLQQVENDKAPGKDRIKIEMLKAGGPALWQAITSRFSQYAQSLQTPAAWKESKIILLFKKGNKEELKNYRPICLLFSLYKLFTKIILNRLTREFDEQQPKEQAGF
;
A
#
# COMPACT_ATOMS: atom_id res chain seq x y z
N MET A 1 22.53 -11.22 1.79
CA MET A 1 22.60 -12.05 0.57
C MET A 1 24.04 -11.99 0.08
N SER A 2 24.70 -13.11 -0.20
CA SER A 2 26.14 -13.13 -0.54
C SER A 2 26.40 -12.94 -2.04
N SER A 3 25.42 -13.28 -2.87
CA SER A 3 25.44 -13.21 -4.33
C SER A 3 24.01 -13.27 -4.90
N LEU A 4 23.80 -12.71 -6.10
CA LEU A 4 22.61 -12.89 -6.92
C LEU A 4 22.98 -13.34 -8.33
N THR A 5 22.17 -14.21 -8.91
CA THR A 5 22.23 -14.55 -10.34
C THR A 5 21.55 -13.45 -11.15
N THR A 6 22.27 -12.86 -12.09
CA THR A 6 21.81 -11.80 -12.99
C THR A 6 20.92 -12.37 -14.08
N SER A 7 20.22 -11.47 -14.79
CA SER A 7 19.48 -11.80 -16.01
C SER A 7 20.31 -12.49 -17.11
N THR A 8 21.63 -12.28 -17.12
CA THR A 8 22.59 -12.92 -18.05
C THR A 8 23.12 -14.28 -17.56
N GLY A 9 22.67 -14.75 -16.39
CA GLY A 9 23.12 -16.01 -15.79
C GLY A 9 24.45 -15.92 -15.01
N LEU A 10 25.07 -14.74 -14.94
CA LEU A 10 26.28 -14.49 -14.16
C LEU A 10 25.93 -14.23 -12.69
N LYS A 11 26.92 -14.29 -11.79
CA LYS A 11 26.72 -13.97 -10.38
C LYS A 11 27.31 -12.61 -10.05
N THR A 12 26.54 -11.76 -9.38
CA THR A 12 27.00 -10.51 -8.80
C THR A 12 27.03 -10.58 -7.28
N LYS A 13 28.10 -10.06 -6.68
CA LYS A 13 28.25 -9.90 -5.22
C LYS A 13 28.26 -8.43 -4.80
N MET A 14 28.35 -7.51 -5.76
CA MET A 14 28.37 -6.08 -5.49
C MET A 14 26.97 -5.62 -5.10
N GLN A 15 26.86 -4.83 -4.03
CA GLN A 15 25.58 -4.33 -3.54
C GLN A 15 24.81 -3.56 -4.63
N THR A 16 25.48 -2.64 -5.32
CA THR A 16 24.87 -1.86 -6.41
C THR A 16 24.38 -2.75 -7.56
N GLY A 17 25.17 -3.77 -7.93
CA GLY A 17 24.76 -4.75 -8.93
C GLY A 17 23.55 -5.57 -8.49
N MET A 18 23.52 -5.99 -7.22
CA MET A 18 22.37 -6.70 -6.65
C MET A 18 21.11 -5.84 -6.61
N GLU A 19 21.23 -4.57 -6.18
CA GLU A 19 20.13 -3.61 -6.14
C GLU A 19 19.55 -3.34 -7.54
N TRP A 20 20.42 -3.21 -8.55
CA TRP A 20 20.00 -3.08 -9.94
C TRP A 20 19.21 -4.29 -10.43
N GLU A 21 19.73 -5.51 -10.24
CA GLU A 21 19.03 -6.73 -10.66
C GLU A 21 17.68 -6.89 -9.94
N CYS A 22 17.62 -6.57 -8.65
CA CYS A 22 16.36 -6.58 -7.90
C CYS A 22 15.36 -5.60 -8.51
N THR A 23 15.80 -4.37 -8.76
CA THR A 23 14.95 -3.30 -9.30
C THR A 23 14.45 -3.66 -10.69
N ALA A 24 15.33 -4.10 -11.58
CA ALA A 24 14.98 -4.50 -12.93
C ALA A 24 13.99 -5.68 -12.95
N PHE A 25 14.26 -6.72 -12.15
CA PHE A 25 13.41 -7.90 -12.08
C PHE A 25 11.98 -7.55 -11.62
N TYR A 26 11.83 -6.86 -10.48
CA TYR A 26 10.51 -6.53 -9.94
C TYR A 26 9.79 -5.45 -10.74
N THR A 27 10.53 -4.49 -11.32
CA THR A 27 9.92 -3.49 -12.23
C THR A 27 9.31 -4.18 -13.44
N ASN A 28 10.01 -5.14 -14.05
CA ASN A 28 9.47 -5.90 -15.17
C ASN A 28 8.32 -6.83 -14.75
N LEU A 29 8.43 -7.47 -13.58
CA LEU A 29 7.40 -8.37 -13.05
C LEU A 29 6.07 -7.65 -12.80
N PHE A 30 6.10 -6.44 -12.23
CA PHE A 30 4.92 -5.65 -11.90
C PHE A 30 4.50 -4.65 -12.98
N LYS A 31 5.21 -4.62 -14.12
CA LYS A 31 4.84 -3.76 -15.25
C LYS A 31 3.47 -4.20 -15.79
N SER A 32 2.51 -3.29 -15.81
CA SER A 32 1.22 -3.57 -16.45
C SER A 32 1.44 -3.85 -17.94
N LYS A 33 0.90 -4.97 -18.41
CA LYS A 33 0.86 -5.34 -19.84
C LYS A 33 -0.51 -5.09 -20.46
N VAL A 34 -1.50 -4.74 -19.64
CA VAL A 34 -2.89 -4.58 -20.05
C VAL A 34 -3.23 -3.10 -20.07
N SER A 35 -3.68 -2.62 -21.22
CA SER A 35 -4.39 -1.35 -21.33
C SER A 35 -5.81 -1.58 -20.84
N ILE A 36 -6.10 -1.15 -19.62
CA ILE A 36 -7.45 -1.25 -19.07
C ILE A 36 -8.25 -0.14 -19.73
N ASN A 37 -9.17 -0.50 -20.63
CA ASN A 37 -10.20 0.44 -21.08
C ASN A 37 -11.04 0.80 -19.85
N SER A 38 -11.30 2.08 -19.63
CA SER A 38 -12.12 2.53 -18.51
C SER A 38 -13.41 1.70 -18.47
N PRO A 39 -13.77 1.07 -17.33
CA PRO A 39 -15.03 0.34 -17.24
C PRO A 39 -16.18 1.28 -17.59
N PRO A 40 -17.28 0.76 -18.17
CA PRO A 40 -18.45 1.58 -18.47
C PRO A 40 -18.88 2.29 -17.18
N VAL A 41 -18.81 3.62 -17.19
CA VAL A 41 -19.21 4.44 -16.06
C VAL A 41 -20.67 4.15 -15.76
N CYS A 42 -20.95 3.60 -14.57
CA CYS A 42 -22.32 3.45 -14.11
C CYS A 42 -22.94 4.86 -14.09
N GLN A 43 -24.04 5.06 -14.83
CA GLN A 43 -24.72 6.35 -14.96
C GLN A 43 -25.50 6.74 -13.68
N SER A 44 -25.01 6.35 -12.50
CA SER A 44 -25.49 6.90 -11.25
C SER A 44 -25.12 8.38 -11.20
N THR A 45 -26.07 9.21 -10.75
CA THR A 45 -25.88 10.64 -10.49
C THR A 45 -24.56 10.90 -9.76
N PRO A 46 -23.90 12.06 -9.98
CA PRO A 46 -22.65 12.40 -9.31
C PRO A 46 -22.92 12.54 -7.81
N THR A 47 -22.82 11.44 -7.10
CA THR A 47 -22.88 11.42 -5.65
C THR A 47 -21.51 11.85 -5.19
N SER A 48 -21.44 13.08 -4.68
CA SER A 48 -20.24 13.60 -4.04
C SER A 48 -19.76 12.60 -2.98
N ILE A 49 -18.48 12.23 -3.01
CA ILE A 49 -17.93 11.31 -2.01
C ILE A 49 -18.03 12.01 -0.65
N PRO A 50 -18.65 11.39 0.37
CA PRO A 50 -18.75 12.02 1.68
C PRO A 50 -17.38 12.32 2.27
N ASP A 51 -17.25 13.48 2.91
CA ASP A 51 -16.03 13.85 3.63
C ASP A 51 -15.65 12.81 4.66
N VAL A 52 -14.35 12.68 4.91
CA VAL A 52 -13.83 11.89 6.03
C VAL A 52 -14.18 12.59 7.33
N LEU A 53 -14.70 11.82 8.28
CA LEU A 53 -15.08 12.33 9.59
C LEU A 53 -13.95 12.12 10.61
N SER A 54 -13.86 12.99 11.61
CA SER A 54 -12.84 12.89 12.66
C SER A 54 -12.96 11.61 13.49
N ASN A 55 -14.18 11.12 13.69
CA ASN A 55 -14.43 9.84 14.37
C ASN A 55 -13.92 8.65 13.56
N GLU A 56 -13.99 8.67 12.22
CA GLU A 56 -13.42 7.62 11.37
C GLU A 56 -11.91 7.54 11.50
N VAL A 57 -11.23 8.69 11.54
CA VAL A 57 -9.78 8.75 11.75
C VAL A 57 -9.42 8.22 13.13
N CYS A 58 -10.08 8.70 14.18
CA CYS A 58 -9.84 8.26 15.56
C CYS A 58 -10.08 6.75 15.72
N TYR A 59 -11.25 6.27 15.29
CA TYR A 59 -11.62 4.86 15.35
C TYR A 59 -10.64 3.98 14.58
N THR A 60 -10.28 4.38 13.35
CA THR A 60 -9.35 3.59 12.54
C THR A 60 -7.95 3.58 13.15
N LEU A 61 -7.50 4.70 13.74
CA LEU A 61 -6.24 4.74 14.48
C LEU A 61 -6.24 3.77 15.65
N GLN A 62 -7.36 3.56 16.35
CA GLN A 62 -7.43 2.58 17.43
C GLN A 62 -7.36 1.13 16.93
N GLN A 63 -7.88 0.84 15.73
CA GLN A 63 -7.87 -0.49 15.13
C GLN A 63 -6.51 -0.95 14.60
N VAL A 64 -5.69 -0.01 14.09
CA VAL A 64 -4.42 -0.35 13.46
C VAL A 64 -3.38 -0.78 14.50
N GLU A 65 -2.69 -1.88 14.22
CA GLU A 65 -1.67 -2.45 15.12
C GLU A 65 -0.41 -1.59 15.19
N ASN A 66 0.22 -1.59 16.37
CA ASN A 66 1.54 -0.99 16.59
C ASN A 66 2.66 -1.88 16.03
N ASP A 67 3.89 -1.37 16.12
CA ASP A 67 5.16 -2.01 15.82
C ASP A 67 5.31 -2.45 14.36
N LYS A 68 4.57 -1.77 13.47
CA LYS A 68 4.71 -1.93 12.03
C LYS A 68 5.84 -1.05 11.50
N ALA A 69 6.61 -1.60 10.58
CA ALA A 69 7.66 -0.85 9.91
C ALA A 69 7.08 0.36 9.14
N PRO A 70 7.67 1.56 9.29
CA PRO A 70 7.21 2.75 8.60
C PRO A 70 7.58 2.73 7.12
N GLY A 71 6.95 3.62 6.35
CA GLY A 71 7.32 3.88 4.96
C GLY A 71 8.63 4.65 4.84
N LYS A 72 8.89 5.21 3.65
CA LYS A 72 10.12 5.97 3.37
C LYS A 72 10.26 7.24 4.23
N ASP A 73 9.14 7.78 4.70
CA ASP A 73 9.02 8.97 5.57
C ASP A 73 9.37 8.70 7.04
N ARG A 74 9.53 7.44 7.43
CA ARG A 74 9.83 7.00 8.81
C ARG A 74 8.73 7.34 9.83
N ILE A 75 7.56 7.79 9.39
CA ILE A 75 6.42 8.05 10.27
C ILE A 75 5.76 6.72 10.63
N LYS A 76 5.73 6.41 11.93
CA LYS A 76 5.03 5.23 12.45
C LYS A 76 3.61 5.55 12.90
N ILE A 77 2.80 4.51 13.08
CA ILE A 77 1.40 4.67 13.46
C ILE A 77 1.23 5.19 14.89
N GLU A 78 2.16 4.85 15.78
CA GLU A 78 2.20 5.29 17.17
C GLU A 78 2.37 6.80 17.25
N MET A 79 3.12 7.40 16.32
CA MET A 79 3.26 8.85 16.23
C MET A 79 1.93 9.51 15.87
N LEU A 80 1.15 8.88 14.98
CA LEU A 80 -0.19 9.38 14.62
C LEU A 80 -1.18 9.21 15.78
N LYS A 81 -1.11 8.10 16.51
CA LYS A 81 -1.89 7.87 17.74
C LYS A 81 -1.54 8.89 18.82
N ALA A 82 -0.27 9.20 19.02
CA ALA A 82 0.21 10.13 20.03
C ALA A 82 -0.07 11.61 19.69
N GLY A 83 -0.29 11.94 18.41
CA GLY A 83 -0.46 13.34 17.97
C GLY A 83 -1.77 14.02 18.41
N GLY A 84 -2.73 13.27 18.93
CA GLY A 84 -3.94 13.80 19.55
C GLY A 84 -4.91 14.52 18.61
N PRO A 85 -5.97 15.16 19.16
CA PRO A 85 -7.11 15.68 18.39
C PRO A 85 -6.73 16.68 17.29
N ALA A 86 -5.77 17.57 17.56
CA ALA A 86 -5.33 18.57 16.59
C ALA A 86 -4.71 17.93 15.34
N LEU A 87 -3.83 16.93 15.53
CA LEU A 87 -3.26 16.19 14.40
C LEU A 87 -4.34 15.40 13.67
N TRP A 88 -5.23 14.73 14.41
CA TRP A 88 -6.30 13.94 13.79
C TRP A 88 -7.22 14.81 12.94
N GLN A 89 -7.57 16.01 13.39
CA GLN A 89 -8.36 16.96 12.61
C GLN A 89 -7.64 17.40 11.34
N ALA A 90 -6.32 17.65 11.40
CA ALA A 90 -5.52 17.97 10.21
C ALA A 90 -5.49 16.79 9.21
N ILE A 91 -5.34 15.56 9.71
CA ILE A 91 -5.41 14.34 8.89
C ILE A 91 -6.79 14.21 8.24
N THR A 92 -7.87 14.41 9.00
CA THR A 92 -9.26 14.38 8.51
C THR A 92 -9.45 15.36 7.37
N SER A 93 -9.09 16.62 7.57
CA SER A 93 -9.21 17.66 6.54
C SER A 93 -8.46 17.26 5.26
N ARG A 94 -7.25 16.72 5.41
CA ARG A 94 -6.44 16.33 4.26
C ARG A 94 -7.00 15.10 3.54
N PHE A 95 -7.54 14.13 4.27
CA PHE A 95 -8.17 12.94 3.70
C PHE A 95 -9.48 13.26 2.98
N SER A 96 -10.31 14.16 3.54
CA SER A 96 -11.49 14.67 2.84
C SER A 96 -11.10 15.33 1.52
N GLN A 97 -10.04 16.14 1.51
CA GLN A 97 -9.55 16.74 0.26
C GLN A 97 -9.14 15.68 -0.76
N TYR A 98 -8.44 14.61 -0.35
CA TYR A 98 -8.07 13.52 -1.26
C TYR A 98 -9.28 12.79 -1.83
N ALA A 99 -10.32 12.59 -1.01
CA ALA A 99 -11.56 11.97 -1.42
C ALA A 99 -12.31 12.84 -2.44
N GLN A 100 -12.45 14.14 -2.17
CA GLN A 100 -13.13 15.09 -3.06
C GLN A 100 -12.39 15.27 -4.40
N SER A 101 -11.06 15.38 -4.37
CA SER A 101 -10.28 15.60 -5.58
C SER A 101 -9.96 14.32 -6.35
N LEU A 102 -10.30 13.15 -5.82
CA LEU A 102 -9.91 11.83 -6.34
C LEU A 102 -8.39 11.70 -6.56
N GLN A 103 -7.59 12.42 -5.77
CA GLN A 103 -6.15 12.47 -5.92
C GLN A 103 -5.45 12.24 -4.59
N THR A 104 -4.52 11.29 -4.59
CA THR A 104 -3.64 11.00 -3.45
C THR A 104 -2.24 11.55 -3.72
N PRO A 105 -1.41 11.72 -2.67
CA PRO A 105 -0.02 12.16 -2.83
C PRO A 105 0.75 11.27 -3.81
N ALA A 106 1.47 11.88 -4.75
CA ALA A 106 2.34 11.15 -5.68
C ALA A 106 3.34 10.25 -4.93
N ALA A 107 3.82 10.69 -3.77
CA ALA A 107 4.73 9.93 -2.92
C ALA A 107 4.16 8.55 -2.52
N TRP A 108 2.84 8.37 -2.40
CA TRP A 108 2.21 7.09 -2.05
C TRP A 108 2.28 6.06 -3.18
N LYS A 109 2.61 6.49 -4.41
CA LYS A 109 2.87 5.60 -5.55
C LYS A 109 4.28 5.00 -5.51
N GLU A 110 5.12 5.44 -4.57
CA GLU A 110 6.44 4.90 -4.31
C GLU A 110 6.43 4.07 -3.03
N SER A 111 7.25 3.03 -2.97
CA SER A 111 7.42 2.23 -1.74
C SER A 111 8.85 1.71 -1.61
N LYS A 112 9.27 1.48 -0.37
CA LYS A 112 10.54 0.79 -0.09
C LYS A 112 10.29 -0.70 -0.10
N ILE A 113 10.97 -1.42 -1.00
CA ILE A 113 10.83 -2.88 -1.10
C ILE A 113 11.88 -3.56 -0.22
N ILE A 114 11.44 -4.55 0.55
CA ILE A 114 12.30 -5.48 1.30
C ILE A 114 12.08 -6.89 0.73
N LEU A 115 13.17 -7.60 0.46
CA LEU A 115 13.10 -8.96 -0.05
C LEU A 115 13.22 -9.97 1.08
N LEU A 116 12.18 -10.79 1.28
CA LEU A 116 12.20 -11.90 2.22
C LEU A 116 12.41 -13.22 1.49
N PHE A 117 13.43 -13.97 1.90
CA PHE A 117 13.66 -15.29 1.34
C PHE A 117 12.48 -16.22 1.64
N LYS A 118 11.97 -16.92 0.62
CA LYS A 118 10.87 -17.88 0.74
C LYS A 118 11.37 -19.31 0.81
N LYS A 119 12.01 -19.81 -0.26
CA LYS A 119 12.53 -21.19 -0.40
C LYS A 119 13.39 -21.35 -1.65
N GLY A 120 14.18 -22.41 -1.75
CA GLY A 120 14.99 -22.71 -2.94
C GLY A 120 16.38 -22.08 -2.92
N ASN A 121 16.94 -21.78 -4.09
CA ASN A 121 18.26 -21.17 -4.19
C ASN A 121 18.21 -19.68 -3.80
N LYS A 122 19.04 -19.28 -2.82
CA LYS A 122 19.15 -17.89 -2.32
C LYS A 122 19.74 -16.91 -3.35
N GLU A 123 20.33 -17.40 -4.44
CA GLU A 123 20.87 -16.56 -5.50
C GLU A 123 19.83 -16.19 -6.57
N GLU A 124 18.65 -16.82 -6.57
CA GLU A 124 17.60 -16.55 -7.56
C GLU A 124 16.51 -15.63 -7.00
N LEU A 125 16.21 -14.51 -7.65
CA LEU A 125 15.22 -13.54 -7.16
C LEU A 125 13.78 -14.07 -7.08
N LYS A 126 13.38 -15.02 -7.94
CA LYS A 126 12.06 -15.67 -7.89
C LYS A 126 11.79 -16.40 -6.56
N ASN A 127 12.85 -16.71 -5.81
CA ASN A 127 12.79 -17.40 -4.52
C ASN A 127 12.59 -16.44 -3.34
N TYR A 128 12.41 -15.14 -3.61
CA TYR A 128 12.12 -14.10 -2.63
C TYR A 128 10.72 -13.52 -2.81
N ARG A 129 10.11 -13.14 -1.69
CA ARG A 129 8.87 -12.37 -1.65
C ARG A 129 9.20 -10.89 -1.43
N PRO A 130 8.79 -9.99 -2.33
CA PRO A 130 8.90 -8.57 -2.09
C PRO A 130 7.82 -8.14 -1.07
N ILE A 131 8.22 -7.35 -0.09
CA ILE A 131 7.33 -6.66 0.84
C ILE A 131 7.52 -5.16 0.66
N CYS A 132 6.44 -4.46 0.33
CA CYS A 132 6.44 -3.02 0.18
C CYS A 132 6.13 -2.35 1.52
N LEU A 133 7.06 -1.52 2.02
CA LEU A 133 6.82 -0.66 3.15
C LEU A 133 6.10 0.61 2.70
N LEU A 134 4.81 0.65 3.02
CA LEU A 134 3.91 1.75 2.71
C LEU A 134 3.91 2.82 3.81
N PHE A 135 3.55 4.05 3.43
CA PHE A 135 3.36 5.18 4.35
C PHE A 135 2.25 4.88 5.36
N SER A 136 2.44 5.28 6.61
CA SER A 136 1.44 5.07 7.67
C SER A 136 0.13 5.81 7.35
N LEU A 137 0.22 7.03 6.80
CA LEU A 137 -0.96 7.78 6.35
C LEU A 137 -1.67 7.12 5.17
N TYR A 138 -0.92 6.49 4.25
CA TYR A 138 -1.52 5.74 3.14
C TYR A 138 -2.34 4.56 3.67
N LYS A 139 -1.75 3.74 4.55
CA LYS A 139 -2.44 2.60 5.20
C LYS A 139 -3.69 3.06 5.96
N LEU A 140 -3.59 4.17 6.69
CA LEU A 140 -4.70 4.73 7.45
C LEU A 140 -5.84 5.15 6.53
N PHE A 141 -5.54 5.90 5.46
CA PHE A 141 -6.56 6.34 4.50
C PHE A 141 -7.25 5.16 3.81
N THR A 142 -6.49 4.17 3.34
CA THR A 142 -7.07 2.97 2.71
C THR A 142 -7.90 2.15 3.68
N LYS A 143 -7.53 2.11 4.98
CA LYS A 143 -8.30 1.39 5.99
C LYS A 143 -9.63 2.11 6.29
N ILE A 144 -9.68 3.44 6.27
CA ILE A 144 -10.93 4.20 6.35
C ILE A 144 -11.83 3.88 5.16
N ILE A 145 -11.29 3.91 3.94
CA ILE A 145 -12.05 3.55 2.73
C ILE A 145 -12.56 2.11 2.83
N LEU A 146 -11.71 1.17 3.24
CA LEU A 146 -12.09 -0.22 3.46
C LEU A 146 -13.25 -0.32 4.44
N ASN A 147 -13.15 0.33 5.60
CA ASN A 147 -14.20 0.31 6.62
C ASN A 147 -15.55 0.84 6.08
N ARG A 148 -15.53 1.85 5.19
CA ARG A 148 -16.74 2.34 4.51
C ARG A 148 -17.31 1.29 3.54
N LEU A 149 -16.45 0.68 2.72
CA LEU A 149 -16.87 -0.31 1.72
C LEU A 149 -17.39 -1.60 2.38
N THR A 150 -16.67 -2.14 3.36
CA THR A 150 -17.04 -3.33 4.14
C THR A 150 -18.48 -3.23 4.66
N ARG A 151 -18.91 -2.06 5.16
CA ARG A 151 -20.27 -1.85 5.63
C ARG A 151 -21.34 -2.09 4.54
N GLU A 152 -21.03 -1.77 3.29
CA GLU A 152 -21.97 -1.88 2.17
C GLU A 152 -21.88 -3.26 1.48
N PHE A 153 -20.71 -3.90 1.47
CA PHE A 153 -20.44 -5.10 0.67
C PHE A 153 -20.47 -6.42 1.46
N ASP A 154 -20.22 -6.43 2.76
CA ASP A 154 -20.11 -7.67 3.54
C ASP A 154 -21.39 -8.51 3.49
N GLU A 155 -22.57 -7.87 3.50
CA GLU A 155 -23.86 -8.58 3.42
C GLU A 155 -24.11 -9.23 2.05
N GLN A 156 -23.42 -8.75 1.00
CA GLN A 156 -23.56 -9.23 -0.38
C GLN A 156 -22.55 -10.33 -0.72
N GLN A 157 -21.67 -10.69 0.22
CA GLN A 157 -20.60 -11.66 -0.04
C GLN A 157 -21.14 -13.11 -0.07
N PRO A 158 -20.86 -13.89 -1.13
CA PRO A 158 -21.26 -15.30 -1.20
C PRO A 158 -20.62 -16.12 -0.08
N LYS A 159 -21.31 -17.17 0.38
CA LYS A 159 -20.81 -18.05 1.46
C LYS A 159 -19.54 -18.80 1.07
N GLU A 160 -19.33 -19.00 -0.22
CA GLU A 160 -18.17 -19.66 -0.80
C GLU A 160 -16.93 -18.77 -0.82
N GLN A 161 -17.09 -17.44 -0.67
CA GLN A 161 -15.98 -16.50 -0.67
C GLN A 161 -15.25 -16.53 0.67
N ALA A 162 -14.18 -17.32 0.72
CA ALA A 162 -13.32 -17.50 1.91
C ALA A 162 -11.98 -16.74 1.83
N GLY A 163 -11.68 -16.11 0.68
CA GLY A 163 -10.53 -15.22 0.50
C GLY A 163 -10.91 -13.75 0.71
N PHE A 164 -9.90 -12.89 0.91
CA PHE A 164 -10.07 -11.44 0.78
C PHE A 164 -10.52 -11.07 -0.64
#